data_AF-A0A7Z3C890-F1
#
_entry.id   AF-A0A7Z3C890-F1
#
_cell.length_a   1.000
_cell.length_b   1.000
_cell.length_c   1.000
_cell.angle_alpha   90.00
_cell.angle_beta   90.00
_cell.angle_gamma   90.00
#
_symmetry.space_group_name_H-M   'P 1'
#
loop_
_entity.id
_entity.type
_entity.pdbx_description
1 polymer ?
#
loop_
_entity_poly.entity_id
_entity_poly.type
_entity_poly.pdbx_seq_one_letter_code
_entity_poly.pdbx_strand_id
1 'polypeptide(L)'
;MSFLDKEHMVEMAITSEQEAFAVILIDGTLSVFENADRLFYEAGVLADVKAFSRGYLLHQISLEECGKIEMLCAAVCSCLVGNRVNIKSLSKAFRRHEGKNKMNAYFLPRSEAEKVAEENNDVAAAVGAFKVVQEEFHQESNRLKNSSLYVDFDEVFTSPQDVISKDDYEKIRAQNADFMALTNHKVQTLSRWKSDLASAAGEIQEVYALVTEDRPEEKSLTEAREALWERIKTTVTRRNG
;
A
#
# COMPACT_ATOMS: atom_id res chain seq x y z
N MET A 1 38.75 -0.01 3.38
CA MET A 1 39.13 -1.28 4.02
C MET A 1 38.07 -2.29 3.59
N SER A 2 38.48 -3.15 2.65
CA SER A 2 37.69 -4.22 2.03
C SER A 2 37.26 -5.23 3.08
N PHE A 3 35.97 -5.63 3.13
CA PHE A 3 35.48 -6.97 3.50
C PHE A 3 33.97 -7.04 3.20
N LEU A 4 33.62 -7.22 1.94
CA LEU A 4 32.45 -8.00 1.57
C LEU A 4 32.97 -9.06 0.61
N ASP A 5 33.38 -10.18 1.20
CA ASP A 5 33.72 -11.40 0.46
C ASP A 5 32.55 -11.74 -0.46
N LYS A 6 32.86 -11.80 -1.76
CA LYS A 6 31.96 -12.24 -2.84
C LYS A 6 31.65 -13.75 -2.78
N GLU A 7 31.81 -14.40 -1.62
CA GLU A 7 31.67 -15.85 -1.46
C GLU A 7 30.51 -16.31 -0.56
N HIS A 8 29.64 -15.42 -0.07
CA HIS A 8 28.47 -15.83 0.74
C HIS A 8 27.15 -15.15 0.31
N MET A 9 26.79 -15.22 -0.98
CA MET A 9 25.36 -15.32 -1.29
C MET A 9 24.96 -16.79 -1.17
N VAL A 10 25.08 -17.31 0.05
CA VAL A 10 24.31 -18.50 0.43
C VAL A 10 22.86 -18.09 0.21
N GLU A 11 22.17 -18.80 -0.67
CA GLU A 11 20.72 -18.78 -0.77
C GLU A 11 20.17 -18.74 0.66
N MET A 12 19.74 -17.56 1.14
CA MET A 12 19.32 -17.43 2.53
C MET A 12 17.96 -18.09 2.60
N ALA A 13 17.99 -19.41 2.79
CA ALA A 13 16.81 -20.21 3.06
C ALA A 13 16.15 -19.62 4.31
N ILE A 14 14.92 -19.14 4.14
CA ILE A 14 14.07 -18.72 5.25
C ILE A 14 13.91 -19.89 6.24
N THR A 15 13.90 -19.61 7.53
CA THR A 15 13.73 -20.66 8.54
C THR A 15 12.29 -21.16 8.54
N SER A 16 12.03 -22.37 9.03
CA SER A 16 10.66 -22.89 9.16
C SER A 16 9.77 -22.02 10.06
N GLU A 17 10.34 -21.30 11.03
CA GLU A 17 9.61 -20.31 11.83
C GLU A 17 9.20 -19.10 10.98
N GLN A 18 10.08 -18.62 10.11
CA GLN A 18 9.78 -17.54 9.17
C GLN A 18 8.75 -17.96 8.12
N GLU A 19 8.84 -19.19 7.60
CA GLU A 19 7.84 -19.75 6.69
C GLU A 19 6.46 -19.77 7.34
N ALA A 20 6.35 -20.38 8.53
CA ALA A 20 5.09 -20.44 9.26
C ALA A 20 4.52 -19.04 9.55
N PHE A 21 5.38 -18.09 9.90
CA PHE A 21 4.97 -16.71 10.15
C PHE A 21 4.54 -15.99 8.87
N ALA A 22 5.23 -16.18 7.75
CA ALA A 22 4.85 -15.62 6.46
C ALA A 22 3.48 -16.14 6.00
N VAL A 23 3.19 -17.44 6.20
CA VAL A 23 1.87 -18.01 5.93
C VAL A 23 0.78 -17.30 6.73
N ILE A 24 0.99 -17.06 8.03
CA ILE A 24 0.02 -16.34 8.88
C ILE A 24 -0.24 -14.92 8.35
N LEU A 25 0.81 -14.22 7.93
CA LEU A 25 0.66 -12.87 7.36
C LEU A 25 -0.08 -12.88 6.02
N ILE A 26 0.19 -13.86 5.16
CA ILE A 26 -0.51 -14.01 3.88
C ILE A 26 -1.99 -14.32 4.13
N ASP A 27 -2.31 -15.24 5.04
CA ASP A 27 -3.71 -15.58 5.36
C ASP A 27 -4.48 -14.41 5.98
N GLY A 28 -3.81 -13.63 6.83
CA GLY A 28 -4.34 -12.36 7.32
C GLY A 28 -4.61 -11.38 6.18
N THR A 29 -3.72 -11.31 5.18
CA THR A 29 -3.88 -10.44 4.01
C THR A 29 -5.09 -10.84 3.17
N LEU A 30 -5.27 -12.13 2.90
CA LEU A 30 -6.43 -12.65 2.17
C LEU A 30 -7.74 -12.31 2.89
N SER A 31 -7.77 -12.50 4.21
CA SER A 31 -8.94 -12.20 5.04
C SER A 31 -9.28 -10.70 5.07
N VAL A 32 -8.25 -9.84 5.13
CA VAL A 32 -8.41 -8.39 5.07
C VAL A 32 -8.97 -7.95 3.70
N PHE A 33 -8.49 -8.57 2.62
CA PHE A 33 -8.98 -8.26 1.27
C PHE A 33 -10.44 -8.67 1.08
N GLU A 34 -10.83 -9.86 1.56
CA GLU A 34 -12.23 -10.29 1.53
C GLU A 34 -13.14 -9.32 2.30
N ASN A 35 -12.67 -8.80 3.44
CA ASN A 35 -13.40 -7.78 4.18
C ASN A 35 -13.51 -6.46 3.40
N ALA A 36 -12.44 -6.02 2.74
CA ALA A 36 -12.46 -4.83 1.89
C ALA A 36 -13.47 -4.96 0.74
N ASP A 37 -13.50 -6.12 0.08
CA ASP A 37 -14.42 -6.43 -1.02
C ASP A 37 -15.89 -6.40 -0.57
N ARG A 38 -16.19 -7.00 0.60
CA ARG A 38 -17.54 -6.94 1.19
C ARG A 38 -17.96 -5.52 1.52
N LEU A 39 -17.08 -4.72 2.12
CA LEU A 39 -17.34 -3.30 2.40
C LEU A 39 -17.59 -2.52 1.11
N PHE A 40 -16.82 -2.77 0.05
CA PHE A 40 -17.02 -2.16 -1.27
C PHE A 40 -18.41 -2.51 -1.84
N TYR A 41 -18.80 -3.79 -1.78
CA TYR A 41 -20.09 -4.25 -2.25
C TYR A 41 -21.26 -3.65 -1.46
N GLU A 42 -21.20 -3.72 -0.12
CA GLU A 42 -22.22 -3.18 0.78
C GLU A 42 -22.41 -1.66 0.60
N ALA A 43 -21.33 -0.93 0.30
CA ALA A 43 -21.40 0.49 -0.04
C ALA A 43 -22.26 0.75 -1.28
N GLY A 44 -22.22 -0.15 -2.28
CA GLY A 44 -23.08 -0.11 -3.46
C GLY A 44 -24.55 -0.32 -3.13
N VAL A 45 -24.84 -1.32 -2.29
CA VAL A 45 -26.22 -1.60 -1.83
C VAL A 45 -26.83 -0.39 -1.10
N LEU A 46 -26.03 0.30 -0.27
CA LEU A 46 -26.47 1.53 0.40
C LEU A 46 -26.75 2.67 -0.59
N ALA A 47 -25.99 2.77 -1.66
CA ALA A 47 -26.21 3.78 -2.69
C ALA A 47 -27.49 3.54 -3.50
N ASP A 48 -27.89 2.29 -3.71
CA ASP A 48 -29.15 1.94 -4.39
C ASP A 48 -30.39 2.52 -3.67
N VAL A 49 -30.31 2.62 -2.33
CA VAL A 49 -31.33 3.27 -1.49
C VAL A 49 -31.00 4.73 -1.16
N LYS A 50 -30.06 5.34 -1.89
CA LYS A 50 -29.60 6.73 -1.77
C LYS A 50 -29.00 7.09 -0.40
N ALA A 51 -28.53 6.11 0.36
CA ALA A 51 -27.81 6.32 1.62
C ALA A 51 -26.32 6.65 1.36
N PHE A 52 -26.06 7.70 0.56
CA PHE A 52 -24.73 8.04 0.04
C PHE A 52 -23.71 8.30 1.14
N SER A 53 -24.08 8.96 2.23
CA SER A 53 -23.18 9.17 3.37
C SER A 53 -22.72 7.86 4.00
N ARG A 54 -23.59 6.86 4.12
CA ARG A 54 -23.22 5.54 4.64
C ARG A 54 -22.43 4.72 3.62
N GLY A 55 -22.78 4.81 2.34
CA GLY A 55 -21.99 4.21 1.27
C GLY A 55 -20.56 4.79 1.23
N TYR A 56 -20.43 6.12 1.39
CA TYR A 56 -19.14 6.81 1.48
C TYR A 56 -18.30 6.26 2.62
N LEU A 57 -18.89 6.14 3.82
CA LEU A 57 -18.21 5.58 4.99
C LEU A 57 -17.64 4.19 4.72
N LEU A 58 -18.43 3.29 4.11
CA LEU A 58 -17.99 1.93 3.82
C LEU A 58 -16.85 1.90 2.79
N HIS A 59 -16.90 2.75 1.76
CA HIS A 59 -15.77 2.90 0.84
C HIS A 59 -14.51 3.42 1.56
N GLN A 60 -14.64 4.36 2.50
CA GLN A 60 -13.51 4.82 3.29
C GLN A 60 -12.91 3.70 4.17
N ILE A 61 -13.73 2.85 4.77
CA ILE A 61 -13.24 1.71 5.57
C ILE A 61 -12.56 0.67 4.66
N SER A 62 -13.13 0.39 3.48
CA SER A 62 -12.51 -0.47 2.47
C SER A 62 -11.14 0.05 2.04
N LEU A 63 -11.00 1.36 1.82
CA LEU A 63 -9.71 2.01 1.57
C LEU A 63 -8.75 1.77 2.75
N GLU A 64 -9.19 1.98 3.99
CA GLU A 64 -8.34 1.71 5.16
C GLU A 64 -7.86 0.24 5.23
N GLU A 65 -8.68 -0.72 4.82
CA GLU A 65 -8.28 -2.14 4.70
C GLU A 65 -7.24 -2.36 3.60
N CYS A 66 -7.34 -1.67 2.45
CA CYS A 66 -6.29 -1.67 1.42
C CYS A 66 -4.94 -1.17 1.97
N GLY A 67 -4.96 -0.08 2.74
CA GLY A 67 -3.76 0.44 3.39
C GLY A 67 -3.17 -0.51 4.44
N LYS A 68 -3.99 -1.36 5.06
CA LYS A 68 -3.54 -2.43 5.95
C LYS A 68 -2.86 -3.56 5.16
N ILE A 69 -3.37 -3.88 3.97
CA ILE A 69 -2.76 -4.88 3.07
C ILE A 69 -1.36 -4.45 2.66
N GLU A 70 -1.14 -3.18 2.34
CA GLU A 70 0.21 -2.67 2.04
C GLU A 70 1.21 -2.92 3.18
N MET A 71 0.78 -2.66 4.43
CA MET A 71 1.60 -2.93 5.60
C MET A 71 1.89 -4.43 5.77
N LEU A 72 0.93 -5.29 5.46
CA LEU A 72 1.10 -6.75 5.48
C LEU A 72 2.03 -7.22 4.37
N CYS A 73 1.89 -6.73 3.14
CA CYS A 73 2.80 -7.00 2.03
C CYS A 73 4.25 -6.67 2.40
N ALA A 74 4.48 -5.48 2.97
CA ALA A 74 5.80 -5.06 3.43
C ALA A 74 6.35 -6.00 4.54
N ALA A 75 5.49 -6.47 5.45
CA ALA A 75 5.86 -7.42 6.48
C ALA A 75 6.20 -8.81 5.91
N VAL A 76 5.43 -9.31 4.92
CA VAL A 76 5.72 -10.57 4.23
C VAL A 76 7.06 -10.47 3.50
N CYS A 77 7.28 -9.43 2.69
CA CYS A 77 8.55 -9.23 2.00
C CYS A 77 9.73 -9.16 2.98
N SER A 78 9.56 -8.44 4.09
CA SER A 78 10.58 -8.38 5.15
C SER A 78 10.89 -9.77 5.71
N CYS A 79 9.88 -10.58 5.97
CA CYS A 79 10.05 -11.96 6.45
C CYS A 79 10.81 -12.81 5.43
N LEU A 80 10.49 -12.68 4.14
CA LEU A 80 11.08 -13.45 3.05
C LEU A 80 12.55 -13.10 2.76
N VAL A 81 12.98 -11.87 3.05
CA VAL A 81 14.41 -11.49 3.01
C VAL A 81 15.16 -11.79 4.32
N GLY A 82 14.54 -12.52 5.24
CA GLY A 82 15.16 -12.91 6.51
C GLY A 82 15.11 -11.84 7.61
N ASN A 83 14.43 -10.71 7.40
CA ASN A 83 14.30 -9.67 8.43
C ASN A 83 13.27 -10.05 9.49
N ARG A 84 13.52 -9.64 10.74
CA ARG A 84 12.56 -9.82 11.83
C ARG A 84 11.44 -8.80 11.75
N VAL A 85 10.21 -9.27 11.73
CA VAL A 85 9.00 -8.42 11.82
C VAL A 85 8.59 -8.26 13.28
N ASN A 86 8.47 -7.02 13.74
CA ASN A 86 7.96 -6.74 15.09
C ASN A 86 6.42 -6.75 15.10
N ILE A 87 5.84 -7.85 15.58
CA ILE A 87 4.38 -8.05 15.68
C ILE A 87 3.70 -6.94 16.51
N LYS A 88 4.33 -6.48 17.59
CA LYS A 88 3.76 -5.41 18.44
C LYS A 88 3.65 -4.10 17.66
N SER A 89 4.68 -3.78 16.88
CA SER A 89 4.69 -2.60 16.01
C SER A 89 3.65 -2.72 14.90
N LEU A 90 3.55 -3.90 14.26
CA LEU A 90 2.56 -4.16 13.22
C LEU A 90 1.12 -4.04 13.75
N SER A 91 0.82 -4.67 14.88
CA SER A 91 -0.48 -4.57 15.56
C SER A 91 -0.81 -3.13 15.99
N LYS A 92 0.19 -2.34 16.39
CA LYS A 92 0.01 -0.92 16.70
C LYS A 92 -0.29 -0.10 15.44
N ALA A 93 0.35 -0.41 14.32
CA ALA A 93 0.09 0.25 13.04
C ALA A 93 -1.35 0.02 12.56
N PHE A 94 -1.87 -1.21 12.66
CA PHE A 94 -3.24 -1.54 12.22
C PHE A 94 -4.32 -0.78 12.99
N ARG A 95 -4.07 -0.45 14.26
CA ARG A 95 -5.01 0.30 15.10
C ARG A 95 -5.05 1.80 14.79
N ARG A 96 -4.09 2.32 14.02
CA ARG A 96 -3.99 3.76 13.72
C ARG A 96 -4.58 4.04 12.34
N HIS A 97 -5.73 4.70 12.31
CA HIS A 97 -6.37 5.13 11.06
C HIS A 97 -5.47 6.02 10.21
N GLU A 98 -4.73 6.93 10.85
CA GLU A 98 -3.73 7.78 10.20
C GLU A 98 -2.72 6.99 9.37
N GLY A 99 -2.15 5.93 9.94
CA GLY A 99 -1.17 5.10 9.24
C GLY A 99 -1.74 4.46 7.98
N LYS A 100 -3.00 4.04 8.01
CA LYS A 100 -3.68 3.41 6.87
C LYS A 100 -3.96 4.43 5.76
N ASN A 101 -4.41 5.63 6.10
CA ASN A 101 -4.61 6.70 5.12
C ASN A 101 -3.28 7.16 4.51
N LYS A 102 -2.24 7.33 5.31
CA LYS A 102 -0.91 7.71 4.82
C LYS A 102 -0.30 6.64 3.92
N MET A 103 -0.58 5.36 4.19
CA MET A 103 -0.16 4.26 3.33
C MET A 103 -0.89 4.27 1.98
N ASN A 104 -2.18 4.53 1.99
CA ASN A 104 -3.00 4.66 0.79
C ASN A 104 -2.55 5.77 -0.16
N ALA A 105 -1.93 6.82 0.35
CA ALA A 105 -1.40 7.90 -0.49
C ALA A 105 -0.36 7.41 -1.53
N TYR A 106 0.31 6.27 -1.30
CA TYR A 106 1.20 5.66 -2.29
C TYR A 106 0.48 5.16 -3.56
N PHE A 107 -0.85 5.04 -3.54
CA PHE A 107 -1.64 4.68 -4.72
C PHE A 107 -2.10 5.91 -5.51
N LEU A 108 -1.88 7.12 -4.98
CA LEU A 108 -2.23 8.35 -5.69
C LEU A 108 -1.22 8.63 -6.80
N PRO A 109 -1.65 9.29 -7.89
CA PRO A 109 -0.73 9.87 -8.84
C PRO A 109 0.22 10.84 -8.13
N ARG A 110 1.49 10.85 -8.55
CA ARG A 110 2.49 11.84 -8.09
C ARG A 110 1.98 13.26 -8.34
N SER A 111 2.15 14.11 -7.33
CA SER A 111 1.87 15.55 -7.45
C SER A 111 2.86 16.23 -8.41
N GLU A 112 2.50 17.43 -8.87
CA GLU A 112 3.37 18.21 -9.74
C GLU A 112 4.68 18.60 -9.03
N ALA A 113 4.60 18.94 -7.74
CA ALA A 113 5.77 19.25 -6.93
C ALA A 113 6.73 18.06 -6.80
N GLU A 114 6.21 16.83 -6.64
CA GLU A 114 7.02 15.61 -6.66
C GLU A 114 7.72 15.42 -8.01
N LYS A 115 6.99 15.57 -9.12
CA LYS A 115 7.57 15.40 -10.48
C LYS A 115 8.68 16.41 -10.75
N VAL A 116 8.46 17.69 -10.44
CA VAL A 116 9.46 18.74 -10.62
C VAL A 116 10.70 18.48 -9.76
N ALA A 117 10.53 18.02 -8.52
CA ALA A 117 11.66 17.67 -7.66
C ALA A 117 12.44 16.45 -8.19
N GLU A 118 11.75 15.42 -8.69
CA GLU A 118 12.37 14.25 -9.33
C GLU A 118 13.18 14.64 -10.58
N GLU A 119 12.63 15.50 -11.44
CA GLU A 119 13.31 16.02 -12.64
C GLU A 119 14.58 16.81 -12.29
N ASN A 120 14.59 17.49 -11.15
CA ASN A 120 15.73 18.24 -10.65
C ASN A 120 16.68 17.41 -9.77
N ASN A 121 16.46 16.11 -9.63
CA ASN A 121 17.23 15.20 -8.77
C ASN A 121 17.26 15.59 -7.28
N ASP A 122 16.25 16.31 -6.82
CA ASP A 122 16.13 16.70 -5.43
C ASP A 122 15.27 15.69 -4.66
N VAL A 123 15.93 14.62 -4.20
CA VAL A 123 15.29 13.55 -3.40
C VAL A 123 14.59 14.11 -2.17
N ALA A 124 15.23 15.08 -1.49
CA ALA A 124 14.69 15.64 -0.26
C ALA A 124 13.42 16.44 -0.53
N ALA A 125 13.39 17.23 -1.60
CA ALA A 125 12.19 17.95 -2.03
C ALA A 125 11.09 17.00 -2.52
N ALA A 126 11.42 15.93 -3.25
CA ALA A 126 10.44 14.95 -3.71
C ALA A 126 9.77 14.24 -2.51
N VAL A 127 10.56 13.79 -1.54
CA VAL A 127 10.05 13.20 -0.29
C VAL A 127 9.25 14.22 0.52
N GLY A 128 9.70 15.48 0.54
CA GLY A 128 8.99 16.58 1.20
C GLY A 128 7.61 16.82 0.59
N ALA A 129 7.53 16.90 -0.74
CA ALA A 129 6.30 17.09 -1.50
C ALA A 129 5.32 15.93 -1.28
N PHE A 130 5.81 14.68 -1.33
CA PHE A 130 4.96 13.52 -1.06
C PHE A 130 4.39 13.53 0.38
N LYS A 131 5.18 13.93 1.39
CA LYS A 131 4.68 14.04 2.77
C LYS A 131 3.53 15.04 2.91
N VAL A 132 3.53 16.11 2.13
CA VAL A 132 2.42 17.07 2.09
C VAL A 132 1.17 16.37 1.55
N VAL A 133 1.28 15.67 0.41
CA VAL A 133 0.18 14.89 -0.17
C VAL A 133 -0.36 13.85 0.83
N GLN A 134 0.51 13.14 1.55
CA GLN A 134 0.10 12.17 2.56
C GLN A 134 -0.73 12.81 3.68
N GLU A 135 -0.34 13.99 4.14
CA GLU A 135 -1.01 14.70 5.22
C GLU A 135 -2.36 15.27 4.75
N GLU A 136 -2.40 15.91 3.58
CA GLU A 136 -3.63 16.42 2.98
C GLU A 136 -4.64 15.28 2.73
N PHE A 137 -4.20 14.18 2.13
CA PHE A 137 -5.03 13.01 1.92
C PHE A 137 -5.56 12.44 3.23
N HIS A 138 -4.71 12.37 4.26
CA HIS A 138 -5.12 11.91 5.59
C HIS A 138 -6.19 12.80 6.21
N GLN A 139 -5.96 14.12 6.22
CA GLN A 139 -6.85 15.10 6.82
C GLN A 139 -8.21 15.08 6.14
N GLU A 140 -8.24 15.12 4.81
CA GLU A 140 -9.48 15.13 4.06
C GLU A 140 -10.25 13.82 4.22
N SER A 141 -9.55 12.68 4.09
CA SER A 141 -10.13 11.35 4.34
C SER A 141 -10.75 11.25 5.74
N ASN A 142 -10.05 11.75 6.77
CA ASN A 142 -10.52 11.68 8.14
C ASN A 142 -11.71 12.60 8.39
N ARG A 143 -11.68 13.82 7.84
CA ARG A 143 -12.77 14.78 7.91
C ARG A 143 -14.03 14.21 7.27
N LEU A 144 -13.96 13.82 6.00
CA LEU A 144 -15.10 13.29 5.27
C LEU A 144 -15.63 11.98 5.87
N LYS A 145 -14.75 11.10 6.38
CA LYS A 145 -15.18 9.92 7.14
C LYS A 145 -16.06 10.30 8.32
N ASN A 146 -15.63 11.26 9.14
CA ASN A 146 -16.39 11.68 10.31
C ASN A 146 -17.71 12.36 9.89
N SER A 147 -17.67 13.25 8.91
CA SER A 147 -18.86 13.89 8.34
C SER A 147 -19.84 12.87 7.74
N SER A 148 -19.35 11.75 7.23
CA SER A 148 -20.19 10.68 6.67
C SER A 148 -20.88 9.82 7.74
N LEU A 149 -20.49 9.96 9.02
CA LEU A 149 -20.99 9.15 10.13
C LEU A 149 -21.78 9.97 11.16
N TYR A 150 -21.17 11.02 11.69
CA TYR A 150 -21.63 11.78 12.84
C TYR A 150 -22.39 13.06 12.44
N VAL A 151 -23.34 13.47 13.28
CA VAL A 151 -23.87 14.83 13.28
C VAL A 151 -22.82 15.73 13.93
N ASP A 152 -22.54 16.87 13.31
CA ASP A 152 -21.58 17.85 13.82
C ASP A 152 -22.29 19.16 14.20
N PHE A 153 -21.60 20.00 14.98
CA PHE A 153 -22.09 21.31 15.39
C PHE A 153 -20.97 22.35 15.32
N ASP A 154 -21.11 23.30 14.41
CA ASP A 154 -20.29 24.52 14.34
C ASP A 154 -21.21 25.69 14.04
N GLU A 155 -21.68 26.35 15.11
CA GLU A 155 -22.78 27.34 15.14
C GLU A 155 -24.16 26.81 14.71
N VAL A 156 -24.20 25.86 13.76
CA VAL A 156 -25.37 25.15 13.25
C VAL A 156 -25.13 23.64 13.24
N PHE A 157 -26.19 22.87 13.43
CA PHE A 157 -26.12 21.41 13.31
C PHE A 157 -26.06 20.99 11.83
N THR A 158 -25.15 20.07 11.51
CA THR A 158 -25.07 19.45 10.18
C THR A 158 -25.16 17.94 10.32
N SER A 159 -26.02 17.32 9.51
CA SER A 159 -26.12 15.87 9.42
C SER A 159 -25.24 15.32 8.30
N PRO A 160 -24.91 14.02 8.31
CA PRO A 160 -24.15 13.41 7.22
C PRO A 160 -24.77 13.57 5.83
N GLN A 161 -26.10 13.68 5.74
CA GLN A 161 -26.80 13.87 4.46
C GLN A 161 -26.68 15.30 3.92
N ASP A 162 -26.38 16.27 4.80
CA ASP A 162 -26.19 17.66 4.41
C ASP A 162 -24.78 17.89 3.84
N VAL A 163 -23.82 17.06 4.23
CA VAL A 163 -22.39 17.21 3.87
C VAL A 163 -21.97 16.30 2.73
N ILE A 164 -22.39 15.03 2.72
CA ILE A 164 -21.97 14.06 1.71
C ILE A 164 -22.98 14.00 0.58
N SER A 165 -22.57 14.51 -0.58
CA SER A 165 -23.38 14.46 -1.80
C SER A 165 -23.25 13.11 -2.53
N LYS A 166 -24.10 12.91 -3.55
CA LYS A 166 -23.95 11.80 -4.50
C LYS A 166 -22.61 11.86 -5.22
N ASP A 167 -22.14 13.05 -5.59
CA ASP A 167 -20.88 13.23 -6.31
C ASP A 167 -19.69 12.85 -5.44
N ASP A 168 -19.74 13.15 -4.13
CA ASP A 168 -18.71 12.72 -3.19
C ASP A 168 -18.68 11.19 -3.06
N TYR A 169 -19.85 10.56 -3.02
CA TYR A 169 -19.97 9.10 -3.07
C TYR A 169 -19.38 8.51 -4.37
N GLU A 170 -19.70 9.07 -5.52
CA GLU A 170 -19.21 8.57 -6.81
C GLU A 170 -17.67 8.71 -6.92
N LYS A 171 -17.11 9.82 -6.42
CA LYS A 171 -15.65 10.04 -6.35
C LYS A 171 -14.97 9.00 -5.47
N ILE A 172 -15.44 8.78 -4.24
CA ILE A 172 -14.80 7.82 -3.33
C ILE A 172 -14.96 6.38 -3.83
N ARG A 173 -16.09 6.05 -4.47
CA ARG A 173 -16.32 4.75 -5.09
C ARG A 173 -15.30 4.48 -6.19
N ALA A 174 -15.08 5.45 -7.08
CA ALA A 174 -14.10 5.33 -8.16
C ALA A 174 -12.68 5.15 -7.60
N GLN A 175 -12.28 5.98 -6.65
CA GLN A 175 -10.96 5.87 -6.00
C GLN A 175 -10.77 4.52 -5.31
N ASN A 176 -11.78 4.04 -4.58
CA ASN A 176 -11.72 2.74 -3.91
C ASN A 176 -11.67 1.58 -4.93
N ALA A 177 -12.34 1.69 -6.08
CA ALA A 177 -12.25 0.68 -7.14
C ALA A 177 -10.81 0.57 -7.68
N ASP A 178 -10.15 1.70 -7.91
CA ASP A 178 -8.74 1.73 -8.35
C ASP A 178 -7.82 1.07 -7.30
N PHE A 179 -8.04 1.38 -6.02
CA PHE A 179 -7.22 0.87 -4.92
C PHE A 179 -7.44 -0.63 -4.71
N MET A 180 -8.69 -1.08 -4.82
CA MET A 180 -9.04 -2.50 -4.81
C MET A 180 -8.38 -3.25 -5.97
N ALA A 181 -8.34 -2.68 -7.17
CA ALA A 181 -7.68 -3.29 -8.33
C ALA A 181 -6.16 -3.44 -8.11
N LEU A 182 -5.49 -2.37 -7.65
CA LEU A 182 -4.06 -2.41 -7.33
C LEU A 182 -3.75 -3.43 -6.22
N THR A 183 -4.61 -3.49 -5.21
CA THR A 183 -4.47 -4.38 -4.06
C THR A 183 -4.72 -5.84 -4.45
N ASN A 184 -5.68 -6.11 -5.33
CA ASN A 184 -5.97 -7.44 -5.86
C ASN A 184 -4.74 -8.07 -6.52
N HIS A 185 -3.96 -7.31 -7.30
CA HIS A 185 -2.73 -7.81 -7.91
C HIS A 185 -1.71 -8.27 -6.86
N LYS A 186 -1.60 -7.55 -5.74
CA LYS A 186 -0.70 -7.91 -4.63
C LYS A 186 -1.21 -9.16 -3.91
N VAL A 187 -2.50 -9.22 -3.64
CA VAL A 187 -3.18 -10.38 -3.03
C VAL A 187 -3.01 -11.64 -3.87
N GLN A 188 -3.17 -11.55 -5.20
CA GLN A 188 -2.91 -12.66 -6.12
C GLN A 188 -1.45 -13.13 -6.07
N THR A 189 -0.50 -12.19 -6.00
CA THR A 189 0.92 -12.50 -5.86
C THR A 189 1.21 -13.24 -4.55
N LEU A 190 0.69 -12.74 -3.43
CA LEU A 190 0.85 -13.40 -2.13
C LEU A 190 0.18 -14.77 -2.09
N SER A 191 -0.99 -14.91 -2.70
CA SER A 191 -1.68 -16.21 -2.80
C SER A 191 -0.84 -17.23 -3.59
N ARG A 192 -0.16 -16.80 -4.66
CA ARG A 192 0.79 -17.64 -5.39
C ARG A 192 1.98 -18.01 -4.52
N TRP A 193 2.61 -17.04 -3.85
CA TRP A 193 3.75 -17.28 -2.97
C TRP A 193 3.43 -18.22 -1.82
N LYS A 194 2.20 -18.21 -1.31
CA LYS A 194 1.76 -19.15 -0.27
C LYS A 194 2.00 -20.62 -0.67
N SER A 195 1.93 -20.94 -1.96
CA SER A 195 2.13 -22.30 -2.47
C SER A 195 3.61 -22.71 -2.59
N ASP A 196 4.52 -21.76 -2.65
CA ASP A 196 5.97 -21.98 -2.76
C ASP A 196 6.75 -20.78 -2.19
N LEU A 197 6.94 -20.78 -0.87
CA LEU A 197 7.61 -19.68 -0.17
C LEU A 197 9.12 -19.65 -0.41
N ALA A 198 9.74 -20.79 -0.72
CA ALA A 198 11.17 -20.85 -1.02
C ALA A 198 11.46 -20.12 -2.33
N SER A 199 10.68 -20.40 -3.38
CA SER A 199 10.76 -19.68 -4.64
C SER A 199 10.44 -18.18 -4.47
N ALA A 200 9.41 -17.86 -3.67
CA ALA A 200 9.05 -16.47 -3.34
C ALA A 200 10.18 -15.72 -2.63
N ALA A 201 10.90 -16.37 -1.70
CA ALA A 201 12.05 -15.78 -1.03
C ALA A 201 13.16 -15.46 -2.03
N GLY A 202 13.46 -16.38 -2.95
CA GLY A 202 14.41 -16.13 -4.04
C GLY A 202 13.99 -14.98 -4.96
N GLU A 203 12.69 -14.89 -5.31
CA GLU A 203 12.13 -13.77 -6.09
C GLU A 203 12.36 -12.42 -5.40
N ILE A 204 12.05 -12.33 -4.11
CA ILE A 204 12.12 -11.07 -3.38
C ILE A 204 13.56 -10.68 -3.04
N GLN A 205 14.44 -11.65 -2.75
CA GLN A 205 15.86 -11.38 -2.53
C GLN A 205 16.53 -10.79 -3.78
N GLU A 206 16.16 -11.30 -4.97
CA GLU A 206 16.64 -10.75 -6.24
C GLU A 206 16.15 -9.30 -6.45
N VAL A 207 14.86 -9.02 -6.23
CA VAL A 207 14.33 -7.65 -6.30
C VAL A 207 15.03 -6.74 -5.30
N TYR A 208 15.28 -7.21 -4.08
CA TYR A 208 15.96 -6.44 -3.03
C TYR A 208 17.42 -6.14 -3.41
N ALA A 209 18.13 -7.09 -4.01
CA ALA A 209 19.48 -6.88 -4.53
C ALA A 209 19.48 -5.79 -5.63
N LEU A 210 18.55 -5.86 -6.59
CA LEU A 210 18.42 -4.85 -7.65
C LEU A 210 18.22 -3.43 -7.10
N VAL A 211 17.43 -3.28 -6.03
CA VAL A 211 17.12 -1.98 -5.42
C VAL A 211 18.28 -1.46 -4.54
N THR A 212 19.11 -2.35 -3.98
CA THR A 212 20.19 -1.97 -3.06
C THR A 212 21.55 -1.78 -3.72
N GLU A 213 21.78 -2.39 -4.89
CA GLU A 213 23.05 -2.30 -5.63
C GLU A 213 23.25 -0.96 -6.35
N ASP A 214 22.18 -0.21 -6.66
CA ASP A 214 22.27 1.10 -7.32
C ASP A 214 22.19 2.24 -6.28
N ARG A 215 23.33 2.84 -5.95
CA ARG A 215 23.34 4.26 -5.54
C ARG A 215 23.53 5.08 -6.81
N PRO A 216 22.56 5.90 -7.23
CA PRO A 216 22.67 6.68 -8.45
C PRO A 216 23.66 7.83 -8.18
N GLU A 217 24.96 7.58 -8.34
CA GLU A 217 25.96 8.64 -8.24
C GLU A 217 25.96 9.52 -9.51
N GLU A 218 25.40 9.05 -10.64
CA GLU A 218 25.46 9.76 -11.94
C GLU A 218 24.14 9.86 -12.74
N LYS A 219 23.05 9.20 -12.34
CA LYS A 219 21.76 9.21 -13.07
C LYS A 219 20.74 10.11 -12.39
N SER A 220 19.86 10.73 -13.18
CA SER A 220 18.69 11.39 -12.60
C SER A 220 17.77 10.38 -11.89
N LEU A 221 16.96 10.82 -10.92
CA LEU A 221 16.02 9.94 -10.20
C LEU A 221 15.04 9.27 -11.15
N THR A 222 14.59 10.00 -12.17
CA THR A 222 13.73 9.49 -13.24
C THR A 222 14.43 8.38 -14.04
N GLU A 223 15.68 8.61 -14.47
CA GLU A 223 16.45 7.60 -15.22
C GLU A 223 16.79 6.38 -14.36
N ALA A 224 17.13 6.58 -13.09
CA ALA A 224 17.39 5.50 -12.15
C ALA A 224 16.13 4.63 -11.96
N ARG A 225 14.96 5.25 -11.84
CA ARG A 225 13.67 4.53 -11.74
C ARG A 225 13.34 3.75 -13.00
N GLU A 226 13.45 4.36 -14.18
CA GLU A 226 13.17 3.68 -15.45
C GLU A 226 14.14 2.51 -15.66
N ALA A 227 15.43 2.69 -15.36
CA ALA A 227 16.42 1.62 -15.43
C ALA A 227 16.09 0.46 -14.47
N LEU A 228 15.71 0.77 -13.23
CA LEU A 228 15.26 -0.24 -12.27
C LEU A 228 14.01 -0.97 -12.77
N TRP A 229 13.05 -0.25 -13.34
CA TRP A 229 11.81 -0.82 -13.87
C TRP A 229 12.06 -1.80 -15.02
N GLU A 230 12.91 -1.42 -15.98
CA GLU A 230 13.30 -2.32 -17.08
C GLU A 230 14.08 -3.55 -16.59
N ARG A 231 14.93 -3.40 -15.57
CA ARG A 231 15.60 -4.55 -14.92
C ARG A 231 14.59 -5.50 -14.28
N ILE A 232 13.62 -4.97 -13.54
CA ILE A 232 12.55 -5.75 -12.91
C ILE A 232 11.76 -6.50 -14.00
N LYS A 233 11.30 -5.82 -15.06
CA LYS A 233 10.59 -6.44 -16.18
C LYS A 233 11.37 -7.58 -16.82
N THR A 234 12.65 -7.35 -17.12
CA THR A 234 13.52 -8.35 -17.77
C THR A 234 13.66 -9.59 -16.88
N THR A 235 13.85 -9.37 -15.58
CA THR A 235 13.98 -10.44 -14.57
C THR A 235 12.70 -11.26 -14.45
N VAL A 236 11.54 -10.60 -14.37
CA VAL A 236 10.23 -11.25 -14.30
C VAL A 236 9.92 -12.02 -15.59
N THR A 237 10.26 -11.47 -16.76
CA THR A 237 10.01 -12.12 -18.05
C THR A 237 10.86 -13.39 -18.21
N ARG A 238 12.11 -13.39 -17.76
CA ARG A 238 13.00 -14.57 -17.78
C ARG A 238 12.45 -15.75 -16.97
N ARG A 239 11.66 -15.50 -15.92
CA ARG A 239 11.06 -16.54 -15.08
C ARG A 239 9.79 -17.17 -15.67
N ASN A 240 9.07 -16.44 -16.52
CA ASN A 240 7.80 -16.89 -17.08
C ASN A 240 7.93 -17.52 -18.49
N GLY A 241 9.15 -17.57 -19.03
CA GLY A 241 9.48 -18.18 -20.32
C GLY A 241 10.28 -19.47 -20.20
#